data_AF-A0A2H0URX7-F1
#
_entry.id   AF-A0A2H0URX7-F1
#
_cell.length_a   1.000
_cell.length_b   1.000
_cell.length_c   1.000
_cell.angle_alpha   90.00
_cell.angle_beta   90.00
_cell.angle_gamma   90.00
#
_symmetry.space_group_name_H-M   'P 1'
#
loop_
_entity.id
_entity.type
_entity.pdbx_description
1 polymer ?
#
loop_
_entity_poly.entity_id
_entity_poly.type
_entity_poly.pdbx_seq_one_letter_code
_entity_poly.pdbx_strand_id
1 'polypeptide(L)' 'MAKSFSCSELGGVCDERFSGDTLEEIIKKGMEHMMSDEAHKTKISNMSNDTGETKEEWLERMQKEFDTREDE' A
#
# COMPACT_ATOMS: atom_id res chain seq x y z
N MET A 1 -9.21 12.36 10.37
CA MET A 1 -10.03 12.23 9.15
C MET A 1 -9.37 11.09 8.38
N ALA A 2 -10.13 10.04 8.09
CA ALA A 2 -9.54 8.76 7.74
C ALA A 2 -9.57 8.59 6.22
N LYS A 3 -8.41 8.29 5.64
CA LYS A 3 -8.29 7.99 4.21
C LYS A 3 -8.25 6.49 4.01
N SER A 4 -8.67 6.01 2.84
CA SER A 4 -8.68 4.60 2.51
C SER A 4 -7.86 4.31 1.24
N PHE A 5 -7.14 3.18 1.23
CA PHE A 5 -6.41 2.66 0.07
C PHE A 5 -6.66 1.16 -0.07
N SER A 6 -6.76 0.68 -1.29
CA SER A 6 -6.82 -0.75 -1.59
C SER A 6 -5.42 -1.39 -1.67
N CYS A 7 -5.35 -2.70 -1.44
CA CYS A 7 -4.11 -3.46 -1.56
C CYS A 7 -3.53 -3.34 -2.97
N SER A 8 -4.38 -3.35 -4.01
CA SER A 8 -4.00 -3.15 -5.41
C SER A 8 -3.37 -1.78 -5.65
N GLU A 9 -3.92 -0.71 -5.06
CA GLU A 9 -3.32 0.64 -5.11
C GLU A 9 -1.96 0.72 -4.41
N LEU A 10 -1.79 -0.04 -3.32
CA LEU A 10 -0.52 -0.18 -2.60
C LEU A 10 0.47 -1.12 -3.31
N GLY A 11 0.12 -1.70 -4.47
CA GLY A 11 0.98 -2.61 -5.24
C GLY A 11 0.83 -4.10 -4.92
N GLY A 12 -0.23 -4.46 -4.19
CA GLY A 12 -0.63 -5.84 -3.91
C GLY A 12 -1.43 -6.50 -5.04
N VAL A 13 -1.98 -7.69 -4.76
CA VAL A 13 -2.68 -8.53 -5.75
C VAL A 13 -4.19 -8.61 -5.56
N CYS A 14 -4.72 -7.95 -4.53
CA CYS A 14 -6.14 -8.00 -4.17
C CYS A 14 -6.72 -6.59 -3.99
N ASP A 15 -8.04 -6.49 -3.81
CA ASP A 15 -8.76 -5.22 -3.64
C ASP A 15 -9.19 -4.96 -2.18
N GLU A 16 -8.53 -5.61 -1.21
CA GLU A 16 -8.76 -5.37 0.22
C GLU A 16 -8.49 -3.89 0.55
N ARG A 17 -9.42 -3.22 1.22
CA ARG A 17 -9.31 -1.79 1.57
C ARG A 17 -8.84 -1.58 2.99
N PHE A 18 -7.82 -0.75 3.15
CA PHE A 18 -7.24 -0.33 4.42
C PHE A 18 -7.48 1.16 4.62
N SER A 19 -8.12 1.50 5.73
CA SER A 19 -8.34 2.89 6.14
C SER A 19 -7.54 3.24 7.38
N GLY A 20 -7.11 4.50 7.47
CA GLY A 20 -6.33 5.04 8.58
C GLY A 20 -6.21 6.56 8.51
N ASP A 21 -5.83 7.18 9.63
CA ASP A 21 -5.62 8.62 9.70
C ASP A 21 -4.26 9.04 9.11
N THR A 22 -3.35 8.09 8.89
CA THR A 22 -2.04 8.31 8.26
C THR A 22 -1.73 7.26 7.20
N LEU A 23 -0.94 7.62 6.20
CA LEU A 23 -0.46 6.67 5.20
C LEU A 23 0.32 5.51 5.85
N GLU A 24 1.11 5.82 6.89
CA GLU A 24 1.91 4.83 7.61
C GLU A 24 1.04 3.73 8.24
N GLU A 25 -0.10 4.09 8.84
CA GLU A 25 -1.07 3.11 9.36
C GLU A 25 -1.67 2.24 8.27
N ILE A 26 -2.00 2.84 7.11
CA ILE A 26 -2.56 2.15 5.96
C ILE A 26 -1.53 1.16 5.38
N ILE A 27 -0.30 1.60 5.17
CA ILE A 27 0.81 0.76 4.71
C ILE A 27 1.07 -0.37 5.71
N LYS A 28 1.07 -0.07 7.01
CA LYS A 28 1.28 -1.08 8.05
C LYS A 28 0.20 -2.15 8.00
N LYS A 29 -1.08 -1.77 7.93
CA LYS A 29 -2.20 -2.72 7.75
C LYS A 29 -2.05 -3.52 6.46
N GLY A 30 -1.66 -2.88 5.36
CA GLY A 30 -1.37 -3.54 4.09
C GLY A 30 -0.22 -4.55 4.17
N MET A 31 0.86 -4.23 4.89
CA MET A 31 1.98 -5.16 5.12
C MET A 31 1.58 -6.34 6.01
N GLU A 32 0.81 -6.11 7.07
CA GLU A 32 0.27 -7.19 7.92
C GLU A 32 -0.65 -8.12 7.11
N HIS A 33 -1.48 -7.55 6.22
CA HIS A 33 -2.27 -8.33 5.27
C HIS A 33 -1.38 -9.11 4.29
N MET A 34 -0.34 -8.49 3.72
CA MET A 34 0.55 -9.18 2.78
C MET A 34 1.32 -10.35 3.40
N MET A 35 1.54 -10.32 4.72
CA MET A 35 2.18 -11.40 5.47
C MET A 35 1.22 -12.54 5.84
N SER A 36 -0.08 -12.43 5.54
CA SER A 36 -1.06 -13.46 5.86
C SER A 36 -1.09 -14.60 4.84
N ASP A 37 -0.90 -14.31 3.54
CA ASP A 37 -1.04 -15.30 2.46
C ASP A 37 0.22 -15.44 1.60
N GLU A 38 0.49 -16.66 1.13
CA GLU A 38 1.68 -16.96 0.31
C GLU A 38 1.69 -16.16 -1.00
N ALA A 39 0.53 -15.92 -1.63
CA ALA A 39 0.43 -15.12 -2.85
C ALA A 39 0.92 -13.68 -2.63
N HIS A 40 0.53 -13.06 -1.51
CA HIS A 40 0.95 -11.71 -1.18
C HIS A 40 2.43 -11.66 -0.73
N LYS A 41 2.91 -12.68 0.00
CA LYS A 41 4.33 -12.83 0.35
C LYS A 41 5.22 -12.92 -0.88
N THR A 42 4.84 -13.73 -1.88
CA THR A 42 5.59 -13.83 -3.13
C THR A 42 5.62 -12.50 -3.89
N LYS A 43 4.51 -11.74 -3.84
CA LYS A 43 4.45 -10.40 -4.46
C LYS A 43 5.36 -9.41 -3.74
N ILE A 44 5.39 -9.36 -2.41
CA ILE A 44 6.24 -8.39 -1.68
C ILE A 44 7.73 -8.65 -1.89
N SER A 45 8.15 -9.92 -1.96
CA SER A 45 9.54 -10.28 -2.27
C SER A 45 9.94 -9.91 -3.70
N ASN A 46 8.97 -9.83 -4.62
CA ASN A 46 9.17 -9.39 -6.00
C ASN A 46 8.78 -7.92 -6.23
N MET A 47 8.27 -7.20 -5.23
CA MET A 47 7.73 -5.86 -5.41
C MET A 47 8.81 -4.89 -5.92
N SER A 48 10.05 -5.00 -5.42
CA SER A 48 11.20 -4.24 -5.94
C SER A 48 11.56 -4.56 -7.40
N ASN A 49 11.09 -5.69 -7.93
CA ASN A 49 11.37 -6.14 -9.29
C ASN A 49 10.18 -5.88 -10.25
N ASP A 50 8.94 -5.87 -9.73
CA ASP A 50 7.70 -5.70 -10.51
C ASP A 50 7.43 -4.23 -10.87
N THR A 51 7.62 -3.29 -9.95
CA THR A 51 7.31 -1.87 -10.19
C THR A 51 8.44 -1.13 -10.88
N GLY A 52 9.68 -1.63 -10.79
CA GLY A 52 10.88 -0.93 -11.29
C GLY A 52 11.14 0.42 -10.60
N GLU A 53 10.30 0.80 -9.63
CA GLU A 53 10.41 1.99 -8.80
C GLU A 53 11.00 1.60 -7.44
N THR A 54 11.85 2.46 -6.89
CA THR A 54 12.42 2.22 -5.56
C THR A 54 11.34 2.32 -4.48
N LYS A 55 11.58 1.70 -3.31
CA LYS A 55 10.67 1.82 -2.16
C LYS A 55 10.42 3.30 -1.79
N GLU A 56 11.42 4.15 -1.96
CA GLU A 56 11.35 5.59 -1.69
C GLU A 56 10.42 6.30 -2.68
N GLU A 57 10.57 6.07 -3.99
CA GLU A 57 9.70 6.64 -5.03
C GLU A 57 8.25 6.19 -4.87
N TRP A 58 8.03 4.89 -4.57
CA TRP A 58 6.71 4.36 -4.28
C TRP A 58 6.08 5.06 -3.07
N LEU A 59 6.84 5.23 -2.00
CA LEU A 59 6.34 5.86 -0.77
C LEU A 59 6.06 7.34 -0.99
N GLU A 60 6.88 8.05 -1.77
CA GLU A 60 6.66 9.45 -2.13
C GLU A 60 5.38 9.61 -2.99
N ARG A 61 5.17 8.72 -3.97
CA ARG A 61 3.93 8.65 -4.76
C ARG A 61 2.72 8.39 -3.87
N MET A 62 2.78 7.40 -2.99
CA MET A 62 1.69 7.08 -2.06
C MET A 62 1.42 8.20 -1.08
N GLN A 63 2.44 8.90 -0.61
CA GLN A 63 2.31 10.07 0.26
C GLN A 63 1.61 11.21 -0.46
N LYS A 64 1.94 11.46 -1.72
CA LYS A 64 1.29 12.47 -2.54
C LYS A 64 -0.17 12.13 -2.83
N GLU A 65 -0.46 10.86 -3.14
CA GLU A 65 -1.83 10.36 -3.31
C GLU A 65 -2.63 10.51 -2.02
N PHE A 66 -2.03 10.20 -0.86
CA PHE A 66 -2.66 10.34 0.45
C PHE A 66 -2.95 11.82 0.77
N ASP A 67 -2.03 12.72 0.48
CA ASP A 67 -2.20 14.17 0.71
C ASP A 67 -3.24 14.79 -0.24
N THR A 68 -3.32 14.29 -1.47
CA THR A 68 -4.28 14.75 -2.49
C THR A 68 -5.68 14.19 -2.26
N ARG A 69 -5.81 13.02 -1.64
CA ARG A 69 -7.11 12.45 -1.30
C ARG A 69 -7.81 13.37 -0.34
N GLU A 70 -9.01 13.81 -0.69
CA GLU A 70 -9.89 14.46 0.27
C GLU A 70 -10.23 13.45 1.36
N ASP A 71 -10.21 13.96 2.58
CA ASP A 71 -10.65 13.24 3.75
C ASP A 71 -12.13 12.83 3.62
N GLU A 72 -12.43 11.53 3.74
CA GLU A 72 -13.81 11.01 3.79
C GLU A 72 -14.44 11.15 5.19
#